data_AF-A0A7S1RGK1-F1
#
_entry.id   AF-A0A7S1RGK1-F1
#
_cell.length_a   1.000
_cell.length_b   1.000
_cell.length_c   1.000
_cell.angle_alpha   90.00
_cell.angle_beta   90.00
_cell.angle_gamma   90.00
#
_symmetry.space_group_name_H-M   'P 1'
#
loop_
_entity.id
_entity.type
_entity.pdbx_description
1 polymer ?
#
loop_
_entity_poly.entity_id
_entity_poly.type
_entity_poly.pdbx_seq_one_letter_code
_entity_poly.pdbx_strand_id
1 'polypeptide(L)'
;SAPCASSMAGLSIASCVAEFVGTYILVFTVGCNVLSGNPVWGGVSIACSLMVSVYALGKASGANLNPAVSLALGMAGKMDEGFRQVGVYCLVQAVAGICAALSYGLLFGEVFNIGPTRGYGWWQAMLCELLYTFMLCFTVLNVAASKKLAGKNQFYGLAIGFVIVAGAYGPGAVSGGCFNPAVALAIDISSWAQGFGWFFVYAAFECMGAALAVGAFWVVRPEEREGTDSPADYSLRSKLIAEGIGTFMLVLTAGLNVLTESKAAAFSIAACLMVMIYAIGDISGGHFNPAVTIAIRSSGRNIIDTKTAGLYMGVQLAAGLAGALTYAAVMGGVTFPIGPGRGFGWPGVSSAEFVYTFVLTFVVLCVATVQVAPAPELTGFIIGMCVTVGGLAIGTVSGGSLNPAVSFGIAVARALFGGTVYRGLIYMVIEALGGLLAAFLFQTVYPEEMAVGEK
;
A
#
# COMPACT_ATOMS: atom_id res chain seq x y z
N SER A 1 0.11 9.94 36.11
CA SER A 1 -0.22 8.56 35.69
C SER A 1 -1.24 8.63 34.57
N ALA A 2 -0.78 8.60 33.31
CA ALA A 2 -1.68 8.49 32.17
C ALA A 2 -2.14 7.03 32.03
N PRO A 3 -3.41 6.75 31.67
CA PRO A 3 -3.86 5.38 31.49
C PRO A 3 -3.09 4.73 30.34
N CYS A 4 -2.58 3.54 30.60
CA CYS A 4 -2.00 2.63 29.64
C CYS A 4 -3.05 2.24 28.59
N ALA A 5 -2.67 2.29 27.30
CA ALA A 5 -3.36 1.77 26.11
C ALA A 5 -4.89 2.05 26.03
N SER A 6 -5.31 2.91 25.10
CA SER A 6 -6.71 2.98 24.68
C SER A 6 -7.16 1.60 24.22
N SER A 7 -7.97 0.91 25.03
CA SER A 7 -8.64 -0.33 24.65
C SER A 7 -9.49 -0.05 23.41
N MET A 8 -9.40 -0.91 22.40
CA MET A 8 -10.33 -0.84 21.27
C MET A 8 -11.71 -1.13 21.83
N ALA A 9 -12.64 -0.18 21.70
CA ALA A 9 -13.94 -0.23 22.36
C ALA A 9 -14.55 -1.65 22.37
N GLY A 10 -14.87 -2.15 23.57
CA GLY A 10 -15.50 -3.46 23.76
C GLY A 10 -16.82 -3.59 23.00
N LEU A 11 -17.35 -4.81 22.94
CA LEU A 11 -18.59 -5.07 22.23
C LEU A 11 -19.74 -4.36 22.95
N SER A 12 -20.35 -3.40 22.25
CA SER A 12 -21.44 -2.58 22.76
C SER A 12 -22.38 -2.23 21.62
N ILE A 13 -23.56 -1.71 21.97
CA ILE A 13 -24.50 -1.21 20.96
C ILE A 13 -23.84 -0.07 20.17
N ALA A 14 -23.09 0.81 20.83
CA ALA A 14 -22.40 1.93 20.16
C ALA A 14 -21.37 1.43 19.15
N SER A 15 -20.57 0.42 19.50
CA SER A 15 -19.58 -0.13 18.59
C SER A 15 -20.22 -0.87 17.41
N CYS A 16 -21.33 -1.59 17.63
CA CYS A 16 -22.11 -2.20 16.54
C CYS A 16 -22.72 -1.14 15.62
N VAL A 17 -23.30 -0.06 16.15
CA VAL A 17 -23.86 1.03 15.33
C VAL A 17 -22.76 1.73 14.53
N ALA A 18 -21.58 1.93 15.11
CA ALA A 18 -20.43 2.50 14.41
C ALA A 18 -19.97 1.60 13.25
N GLU A 19 -19.81 0.29 13.47
CA GLU A 19 -19.48 -0.65 12.38
C GLU A 19 -20.55 -0.67 11.29
N PHE A 20 -21.83 -0.61 11.67
CA PHE A 20 -22.93 -0.55 10.71
C PHE A 20 -22.85 0.71 9.85
N VAL A 21 -22.76 1.90 10.47
CA VAL A 21 -22.74 3.18 9.77
C VAL A 21 -21.54 3.28 8.84
N GLY A 22 -20.35 2.92 9.33
CA GLY A 22 -19.13 2.99 8.51
C GLY A 22 -19.15 2.03 7.32
N THR A 23 -19.56 0.77 7.52
CA THR A 23 -19.66 -0.20 6.42
C THR A 23 -20.76 0.18 5.44
N TYR A 24 -21.89 0.70 5.91
CA TYR A 24 -22.95 1.21 5.03
C TYR A 24 -22.42 2.33 4.13
N ILE A 25 -21.75 3.34 4.71
CA ILE A 25 -21.17 4.47 3.96
C ILE A 25 -20.17 3.96 2.92
N LEU A 26 -19.29 3.03 3.30
CA LEU A 26 -18.29 2.45 2.40
C LEU A 26 -18.96 1.73 1.22
N VAL A 27 -19.83 0.76 1.48
CA VAL A 27 -20.46 -0.07 0.44
C VAL A 27 -21.38 0.77 -0.45
N PHE A 28 -22.09 1.74 0.12
CA PHE A 28 -22.93 2.66 -0.65
C PHE A 28 -22.07 3.50 -1.60
N THR A 29 -20.93 4.01 -1.12
CA THR A 29 -19.96 4.74 -1.93
C THR A 29 -19.37 3.87 -3.04
N VAL A 30 -19.09 2.59 -2.77
CA VAL A 30 -18.66 1.63 -3.81
C VAL A 30 -19.70 1.55 -4.91
N GLY A 31 -20.96 1.27 -4.58
CA GLY A 31 -22.00 1.11 -5.60
C GLY A 31 -22.25 2.39 -6.41
N CYS A 32 -22.27 3.55 -5.76
CA CYS A 32 -22.37 4.83 -6.45
C CYS A 32 -21.22 5.08 -7.43
N ASN A 33 -19.98 4.73 -7.06
CA ASN A 33 -18.82 4.94 -7.94
C ASN A 33 -18.75 3.93 -9.09
N VAL A 34 -19.15 2.68 -8.86
CA VAL A 34 -19.22 1.66 -9.92
C VAL A 34 -20.28 2.05 -10.95
N LEU A 35 -21.48 2.42 -10.50
CA LEU A 35 -22.61 2.76 -11.40
C LEU A 35 -22.45 4.13 -12.08
N SER A 36 -21.80 5.10 -11.43
CA SER A 36 -21.49 6.40 -12.09
C SER A 36 -20.28 6.34 -13.02
N GLY A 37 -19.39 5.35 -12.85
CA GLY A 37 -18.33 5.02 -13.78
C GLY A 37 -17.21 6.05 -13.91
N ASN A 38 -16.86 6.81 -12.86
CA ASN A 38 -15.76 7.77 -12.92
C ASN A 38 -14.38 7.07 -12.80
N PRO A 39 -13.57 7.00 -13.88
CA PRO A 39 -12.35 6.20 -13.89
C PRO A 39 -11.17 6.86 -13.16
N VAL A 40 -11.24 8.15 -12.85
CA VAL A 40 -10.16 8.89 -12.20
C VAL A 40 -10.41 9.05 -10.71
N TRP A 41 -11.64 9.38 -10.32
CA TRP A 41 -11.98 9.71 -8.92
C TRP A 41 -12.72 8.60 -8.18
N GLY A 42 -13.16 7.54 -8.87
CA GLY A 42 -13.94 6.47 -8.26
C GLY A 42 -13.23 5.79 -7.08
N GLY A 43 -12.01 5.30 -7.30
CA GLY A 43 -11.20 4.70 -6.24
C GLY A 43 -10.83 5.66 -5.11
N VAL A 44 -10.54 6.93 -5.44
CA VAL A 44 -10.28 7.98 -4.43
C VAL A 44 -11.52 8.26 -3.59
N SER A 45 -12.71 8.31 -4.19
CA SER A 45 -13.97 8.52 -3.47
C SER A 45 -14.23 7.42 -2.45
N ILE A 46 -14.03 6.14 -2.84
CA ILE A 46 -14.16 4.99 -1.95
C ILE A 46 -13.09 5.01 -0.84
N ALA A 47 -11.85 5.34 -1.19
CA ALA A 47 -10.77 5.49 -0.21
C ALA A 47 -11.06 6.59 0.82
N CYS A 48 -11.57 7.73 0.36
CA CYS A 48 -11.96 8.83 1.22
C CYS A 48 -13.13 8.45 2.13
N SER A 49 -14.14 7.73 1.65
CA SER A 49 -15.27 7.30 2.49
C SER A 49 -14.82 6.35 3.61
N LEU A 50 -13.88 5.44 3.31
CA LEU A 50 -13.23 4.61 4.34
C LEU A 50 -12.44 5.47 5.33
N MET A 51 -11.57 6.35 4.84
CA MET A 51 -10.73 7.22 5.67
C MET A 51 -11.56 8.07 6.64
N VAL A 52 -12.59 8.77 6.15
CA VAL A 52 -13.43 9.63 7.01
C VAL A 52 -14.18 8.81 8.05
N SER A 53 -14.65 7.61 7.67
CA SER A 53 -15.35 6.71 8.59
C SER A 53 -14.41 6.18 9.67
N VAL A 54 -13.17 5.84 9.32
CA VAL A 54 -12.14 5.43 10.29
C VAL A 54 -11.86 6.53 11.30
N TYR A 55 -11.69 7.78 10.85
CA TYR A 55 -11.47 8.91 11.76
C TYR A 55 -12.69 9.24 12.62
N ALA A 56 -13.89 9.17 12.06
CA ALA A 56 -15.13 9.51 12.78
C ALA A 56 -15.53 8.44 13.81
N LEU A 57 -15.34 7.16 13.47
CA LEU A 57 -15.91 6.02 14.19
C LEU A 57 -14.86 5.19 14.92
N GLY A 58 -13.56 5.40 14.67
CA GLY A 58 -12.47 4.61 15.25
C GLY A 58 -12.47 4.57 16.77
N LYS A 59 -12.82 5.69 17.43
CA LYS A 59 -12.97 5.72 18.90
C LYS A 59 -14.15 4.88 19.42
N ALA A 60 -15.19 4.71 18.61
CA ALA A 60 -16.42 4.03 19.01
C ALA A 60 -16.34 2.50 18.80
N SER A 61 -15.65 2.02 17.76
CA SER A 61 -15.59 0.58 17.44
C SER A 61 -14.22 0.04 17.04
N GLY A 62 -13.22 0.90 16.85
CA GLY A 62 -12.01 0.59 16.09
C GLY A 62 -12.16 0.83 14.58
N ALA A 63 -13.39 1.01 14.09
CA ALA A 63 -13.74 1.19 12.68
C ALA A 63 -13.10 0.12 11.78
N ASN A 64 -13.38 -1.16 12.05
CA ASN A 64 -12.87 -2.26 11.24
C ASN A 64 -13.49 -2.22 9.85
N LEU A 65 -14.81 -2.00 9.80
CA LEU A 65 -15.66 -1.78 8.61
C LEU A 65 -15.57 -2.87 7.51
N ASN A 66 -14.91 -3.98 7.84
CA ASN A 66 -14.51 -5.04 6.92
C ASN A 66 -14.32 -6.35 7.71
N PRO A 67 -15.02 -7.44 7.34
CA PRO A 67 -14.86 -8.73 8.02
C PRO A 67 -13.44 -9.30 8.00
N ALA A 68 -12.68 -9.09 6.93
CA ALA A 68 -11.27 -9.52 6.84
C ALA A 68 -10.36 -8.74 7.80
N VAL A 69 -10.62 -7.44 8.00
CA VAL A 69 -9.91 -6.61 8.98
C VAL A 69 -10.26 -7.04 10.40
N SER A 70 -11.55 -7.28 10.69
CA SER A 70 -11.99 -7.84 11.98
C SER A 70 -11.30 -9.19 12.26
N LEU A 71 -11.26 -10.08 11.26
CA LEU A 71 -10.56 -11.36 11.38
C LEU A 71 -9.07 -11.18 11.68
N ALA A 72 -8.37 -10.30 10.96
CA ALA A 72 -6.95 -10.03 11.16
C ALA A 72 -6.66 -9.52 12.58
N LEU A 73 -7.46 -8.56 13.08
CA LEU A 73 -7.33 -8.04 14.44
C LEU A 73 -7.62 -9.11 15.49
N GLY A 74 -8.65 -9.94 15.28
CA GLY A 74 -8.97 -11.07 16.15
C GLY A 74 -7.84 -12.10 16.22
N MET A 75 -7.29 -12.51 15.07
CA MET A 75 -6.16 -13.44 14.97
C MET A 75 -4.89 -12.87 15.62
N ALA A 76 -4.66 -11.56 15.51
CA ALA A 76 -3.53 -10.87 16.14
C ALA A 76 -3.73 -10.60 17.64
N GLY A 77 -4.87 -10.99 18.22
CA GLY A 77 -5.18 -10.75 19.64
C GLY A 77 -5.39 -9.27 19.97
N LYS A 78 -5.90 -8.49 19.01
CA LYS A 78 -6.09 -7.02 19.11
C LYS A 78 -7.54 -6.61 19.35
N MET A 79 -8.43 -7.56 19.60
CA MET A 79 -9.84 -7.32 19.92
C MET A 79 -10.12 -7.71 21.37
N ASP A 80 -10.68 -6.78 22.15
CA ASP A 80 -10.90 -6.92 23.60
C ASP A 80 -11.77 -8.16 23.94
N GLU A 81 -12.78 -8.45 23.12
CA GLU A 81 -13.65 -9.63 23.29
C GLU A 81 -13.32 -10.78 22.31
N GLY A 82 -12.14 -10.73 21.69
CA GLY A 82 -11.63 -11.77 20.79
C GLY A 82 -12.59 -12.13 19.66
N PHE A 83 -12.69 -13.42 19.35
CA PHE A 83 -13.51 -13.91 18.22
C PHE A 83 -15.01 -13.72 18.39
N ARG A 84 -15.51 -13.48 19.61
CA ARG A 84 -16.91 -13.10 19.81
C ARG A 84 -17.19 -11.75 19.16
N GLN A 85 -16.33 -10.77 19.38
CA GLN A 85 -16.44 -9.45 18.76
C GLN A 85 -16.26 -9.52 17.24
N VAL A 86 -15.32 -10.34 16.76
CA VAL A 86 -15.14 -10.63 15.32
C VAL A 86 -16.46 -11.08 14.70
N GLY A 87 -17.09 -12.12 15.27
CA GLY A 87 -18.33 -12.67 14.74
C GLY A 87 -19.48 -11.67 14.69
N VAL A 88 -19.63 -10.85 15.75
CA VAL A 88 -20.66 -9.82 15.78
C VAL A 88 -20.37 -8.69 14.78
N TYR A 89 -19.13 -8.22 14.67
CA TYR A 89 -18.76 -7.22 13.69
C TYR A 89 -18.99 -7.73 12.26
N CYS A 90 -18.58 -8.96 11.94
CA CYS A 90 -18.81 -9.54 10.62
C CYS A 90 -20.31 -9.58 10.26
N LEU A 91 -21.18 -9.95 11.21
CA LEU A 91 -22.63 -9.94 11.00
C LEU A 91 -23.15 -8.51 10.75
N VAL A 92 -22.76 -7.56 11.60
CA VAL A 92 -23.18 -6.16 11.49
C VAL A 92 -22.73 -5.53 10.17
N GLN A 93 -21.48 -5.75 9.79
CA GLN A 93 -20.89 -5.27 8.54
C GLN A 93 -21.60 -5.88 7.32
N ALA A 94 -21.93 -7.18 7.36
CA ALA A 94 -22.71 -7.84 6.32
C ALA A 94 -24.10 -7.23 6.14
N VAL A 95 -24.84 -7.01 7.24
CA VAL A 95 -26.17 -6.38 7.20
C VAL A 95 -26.06 -4.95 6.66
N ALA A 96 -25.08 -4.18 7.11
CA ALA A 96 -24.82 -2.83 6.63
C ALA A 96 -24.54 -2.79 5.12
N GLY A 97 -23.73 -3.72 4.62
CA GLY A 97 -23.44 -3.85 3.20
C GLY A 97 -24.70 -4.15 2.38
N ILE A 98 -25.53 -5.10 2.81
CA ILE A 98 -26.80 -5.43 2.13
C ILE A 98 -27.73 -4.20 2.09
N CYS A 99 -27.87 -3.49 3.21
CA CYS A 99 -28.67 -2.26 3.26
C CYS A 99 -28.12 -1.19 2.30
N ALA A 100 -26.81 -1.00 2.25
CA ALA A 100 -26.17 -0.07 1.32
C ALA A 100 -26.39 -0.46 -0.14
N ALA A 101 -26.38 -1.76 -0.44
CA ALA A 101 -26.62 -2.26 -1.79
C ALA A 101 -28.05 -2.07 -2.27
N LEU A 102 -29.02 -2.28 -1.39
CA LEU A 102 -30.40 -1.91 -1.66
C LEU A 102 -30.54 -0.40 -1.90
N SER A 103 -29.83 0.43 -1.13
CA SER A 103 -29.89 1.89 -1.26
C SER A 103 -29.29 2.40 -2.57
N TYR A 104 -28.12 1.93 -3.02
CA TYR A 104 -27.61 2.34 -4.33
C TYR A 104 -28.46 1.75 -5.46
N GLY A 105 -28.99 0.53 -5.29
CA GLY A 105 -29.87 -0.09 -6.27
C GLY A 105 -31.16 0.71 -6.47
N LEU A 106 -31.73 1.24 -5.39
CA LEU A 106 -32.87 2.15 -5.43
C LEU A 106 -32.51 3.50 -6.07
N LEU A 107 -31.33 4.05 -5.75
CA LEU A 107 -30.88 5.34 -6.25
C LEU A 107 -30.66 5.34 -7.78
N PHE A 108 -30.06 4.27 -8.31
CA PHE A 108 -29.70 4.18 -9.72
C PHE A 108 -30.72 3.39 -10.55
N GLY A 109 -31.60 2.62 -9.92
CA GLY A 109 -32.47 1.66 -10.62
C GLY A 109 -31.72 0.46 -11.22
N GLU A 110 -30.44 0.31 -10.88
CA GLU A 110 -29.53 -0.69 -11.44
C GLU A 110 -28.64 -1.28 -10.34
N VAL A 111 -28.23 -2.53 -10.55
CA VAL A 111 -27.24 -3.25 -9.72
C VAL A 111 -26.23 -3.92 -10.64
N PHE A 112 -25.08 -4.30 -10.10
CA PHE A 112 -23.99 -4.94 -10.84
C PHE A 112 -23.55 -6.20 -10.12
N ASN A 113 -23.10 -7.20 -10.89
CA ASN A 113 -22.59 -8.45 -10.33
C ASN A 113 -21.08 -8.36 -10.00
N ILE A 114 -20.67 -9.15 -9.01
CA ILE A 114 -19.29 -9.38 -8.65
C ILE A 114 -18.72 -10.55 -9.47
N GLY A 115 -17.41 -10.52 -9.69
CA GLY A 115 -16.67 -11.61 -10.32
C GLY A 115 -15.41 -11.10 -11.02
N PRO A 116 -14.60 -12.02 -11.56
CA PRO A 116 -13.45 -11.66 -12.39
C PRO A 116 -13.91 -10.76 -13.53
N THR A 117 -13.21 -9.66 -13.75
CA THR A 117 -13.56 -8.72 -14.81
C THR A 117 -13.28 -9.35 -16.18
N ARG A 118 -13.93 -8.80 -17.21
CA ARG A 118 -13.84 -9.34 -18.57
C ARG A 118 -12.37 -9.39 -19.04
N GLY A 119 -11.91 -10.58 -19.42
CA GLY A 119 -10.55 -10.82 -19.90
C GLY A 119 -9.64 -11.49 -18.88
N TYR A 120 -10.09 -11.66 -17.63
CA TYR A 120 -9.32 -12.32 -16.58
C TYR A 120 -10.02 -13.57 -16.07
N GLY A 121 -9.22 -14.56 -15.66
CA GLY A 121 -9.70 -15.77 -15.01
C GLY A 121 -9.89 -15.58 -13.51
N TRP A 122 -10.53 -16.57 -12.89
CA TRP A 122 -10.83 -16.53 -11.46
C TRP A 122 -9.57 -16.43 -10.59
N TRP A 123 -8.50 -17.16 -10.93
CA TRP A 123 -7.31 -17.19 -10.10
C TRP A 123 -6.54 -15.86 -10.14
N GLN A 124 -6.56 -15.14 -11.27
CA GLN A 124 -5.98 -13.80 -11.38
C GLN A 124 -6.70 -12.82 -10.46
N ALA A 125 -8.04 -12.82 -10.52
CA ALA A 125 -8.86 -11.99 -9.65
C ALA A 125 -8.62 -12.33 -8.17
N MET A 126 -8.59 -13.62 -7.82
CA MET A 126 -8.43 -14.06 -6.43
C MET A 126 -7.03 -13.81 -5.87
N LEU A 127 -5.98 -13.88 -6.70
CA LEU A 127 -4.64 -13.48 -6.30
C LEU A 127 -4.58 -11.98 -5.99
N CYS A 128 -5.25 -11.15 -6.80
CA CYS A 128 -5.39 -9.73 -6.56
C CYS A 128 -6.14 -9.43 -5.25
N GLU A 129 -7.30 -10.06 -5.03
CA GLU A 129 -8.07 -9.89 -3.78
C GLU A 129 -7.26 -10.31 -2.55
N LEU A 130 -6.52 -11.42 -2.63
CA LEU A 130 -5.65 -11.88 -1.54
C LEU A 130 -4.53 -10.88 -1.23
N LEU A 131 -3.79 -10.40 -2.23
CA LEU A 131 -2.61 -9.55 -2.02
C LEU A 131 -2.98 -8.14 -1.53
N TYR A 132 -4.10 -7.60 -1.99
CA TYR A 132 -4.51 -6.25 -1.58
C TYR A 132 -5.34 -6.25 -0.30
N THR A 133 -6.03 -7.36 0.04
CA THR A 133 -6.56 -7.58 1.40
C THR A 133 -5.43 -7.82 2.39
N PHE A 134 -4.38 -8.54 1.99
CA PHE A 134 -3.14 -8.62 2.76
C PHE A 134 -2.59 -7.22 3.04
N MET A 135 -2.45 -6.37 2.02
CA MET A 135 -1.97 -5.00 2.20
C MET A 135 -2.86 -4.19 3.15
N LEU A 136 -4.19 -4.31 3.03
CA LEU A 136 -5.15 -3.65 3.92
C LEU A 136 -4.97 -4.09 5.37
N CYS A 137 -5.06 -5.38 5.63
CA CYS A 137 -4.97 -5.94 6.97
C CYS A 137 -3.58 -5.70 7.58
N PHE A 138 -2.52 -5.83 6.78
CA PHE A 138 -1.15 -5.58 7.22
C PHE A 138 -0.96 -4.10 7.60
N THR A 139 -1.53 -3.19 6.82
CA THR A 139 -1.53 -1.76 7.14
C THR A 139 -2.26 -1.52 8.45
N VAL A 140 -3.51 -1.97 8.60
CA VAL A 140 -4.30 -1.80 9.84
C VAL A 140 -3.54 -2.31 11.06
N LEU A 141 -3.00 -3.53 11.01
CA LEU A 141 -2.25 -4.12 12.12
C LEU A 141 -1.06 -3.26 12.53
N ASN A 142 -0.31 -2.73 11.57
CA ASN A 142 0.85 -1.90 11.85
C ASN A 142 0.47 -0.50 12.35
N VAL A 143 -0.43 0.21 11.65
CA VAL A 143 -0.67 1.63 11.92
C VAL A 143 -1.66 1.89 13.04
N ALA A 144 -2.60 0.96 13.28
CA ALA A 144 -3.68 1.14 14.25
C ALA A 144 -3.60 0.19 15.44
N ALA A 145 -2.99 -1.00 15.31
CA ALA A 145 -3.00 -2.02 16.35
C ALA A 145 -1.64 -2.32 17.02
N SER A 146 -0.52 -1.89 16.42
CA SER A 146 0.80 -2.09 17.01
C SER A 146 0.98 -1.24 18.26
N LYS A 147 1.57 -1.79 19.33
CA LYS A 147 1.88 -1.06 20.56
C LYS A 147 2.80 0.14 20.30
N LYS A 148 3.70 0.01 19.31
CA LYS A 148 4.68 1.05 18.98
C LYS A 148 4.01 2.30 18.38
N LEU A 149 3.06 2.11 17.47
CA LEU A 149 2.46 3.20 16.67
C LEU A 149 1.05 3.60 17.08
N ALA A 150 0.27 2.70 17.70
CA ALA A 150 -1.12 2.97 18.10
C ALA A 150 -1.20 4.21 19.00
N GLY A 151 -2.10 5.13 18.62
CA GLY A 151 -2.30 6.41 19.33
C GLY A 151 -1.21 7.46 19.14
N LYS A 152 -0.10 7.15 18.45
CA LYS A 152 1.00 8.09 18.19
C LYS A 152 0.96 8.67 16.79
N ASN A 153 0.63 7.86 15.78
CA ASN A 153 0.50 8.33 14.40
C ASN A 153 -0.94 8.83 14.15
N GLN A 154 -1.12 10.09 13.76
CA GLN A 154 -2.43 10.65 13.41
C GLN A 154 -2.87 10.31 11.97
N PHE A 155 -1.98 9.79 11.13
CA PHE A 155 -2.22 9.45 9.71
C PHE A 155 -2.65 8.00 9.47
N TYR A 156 -2.97 7.25 10.53
CA TYR A 156 -3.43 5.86 10.42
C TYR A 156 -4.65 5.72 9.51
N GLY A 157 -5.66 6.59 9.64
CA GLY A 157 -6.86 6.56 8.80
C GLY A 157 -6.57 6.88 7.34
N LEU A 158 -5.66 7.83 7.08
CA LEU A 158 -5.16 8.12 5.73
C LEU A 158 -4.48 6.89 5.12
N ALA A 159 -3.58 6.24 5.85
CA ALA A 159 -2.88 5.05 5.39
C ALA A 159 -3.88 3.91 5.06
N ILE A 160 -4.85 3.65 5.94
CA ILE A 160 -5.88 2.62 5.71
C ILE A 160 -6.72 2.95 4.47
N GLY A 161 -7.17 4.20 4.32
CA GLY A 161 -7.93 4.63 3.14
C GLY A 161 -7.13 4.50 1.84
N PHE A 162 -5.86 4.91 1.83
CA PHE A 162 -5.04 4.90 0.62
C PHE A 162 -4.60 3.51 0.15
N VAL A 163 -4.76 2.47 0.98
CA VAL A 163 -4.71 1.08 0.50
C VAL A 163 -5.74 0.88 -0.63
N ILE A 164 -6.94 1.46 -0.47
CA ILE A 164 -8.01 1.35 -1.46
C ILE A 164 -7.67 2.14 -2.72
N VAL A 165 -6.95 3.26 -2.65
CA VAL A 165 -6.43 3.93 -3.84
C VAL A 165 -5.49 2.98 -4.60
N ALA A 166 -4.54 2.35 -3.92
CA ALA A 166 -3.63 1.40 -4.55
C ALA A 166 -4.36 0.18 -5.15
N GLY A 167 -5.35 -0.37 -4.44
CA GLY A 167 -6.14 -1.53 -4.87
C GLY A 167 -7.16 -1.23 -5.97
N ALA A 168 -7.87 -0.11 -5.91
CA ALA A 168 -8.89 0.22 -6.90
C ALA A 168 -8.28 0.45 -8.29
N TYR A 169 -7.11 1.08 -8.36
CA TYR A 169 -6.47 1.45 -9.62
C TYR A 169 -5.45 0.43 -10.14
N GLY A 170 -4.76 -0.32 -9.26
CA GLY A 170 -3.85 -1.37 -9.67
C GLY A 170 -4.62 -2.61 -10.14
N PRO A 171 -5.08 -3.46 -9.22
CA PRO A 171 -5.76 -4.71 -9.53
C PRO A 171 -7.28 -4.57 -9.75
N GLY A 172 -7.92 -3.43 -9.46
CA GLY A 172 -9.38 -3.30 -9.55
C GLY A 172 -9.94 -3.62 -10.94
N ALA A 173 -9.18 -3.33 -12.01
CA ALA A 173 -9.53 -3.72 -13.38
C ALA A 173 -9.44 -5.22 -13.65
N VAL A 174 -8.87 -6.02 -12.74
CA VAL A 174 -8.72 -7.49 -12.81
C VAL A 174 -9.77 -8.19 -11.94
N SER A 175 -9.92 -7.77 -10.68
CA SER A 175 -10.76 -8.45 -9.69
C SER A 175 -12.06 -7.74 -9.34
N GLY A 176 -12.25 -6.49 -9.76
CA GLY A 176 -13.31 -5.62 -9.26
C GLY A 176 -12.95 -4.90 -7.95
N GLY A 177 -11.88 -5.32 -7.27
CA GLY A 177 -11.28 -4.64 -6.12
C GLY A 177 -12.17 -4.54 -4.88
N CYS A 178 -12.66 -5.67 -4.38
CA CYS A 178 -13.54 -5.70 -3.21
C CYS A 178 -12.76 -5.50 -1.91
N PHE A 179 -11.74 -6.33 -1.70
CA PHE A 179 -10.86 -6.39 -0.52
C PHE A 179 -11.61 -6.45 0.82
N ASN A 180 -12.87 -6.88 0.80
CA ASN A 180 -13.82 -6.76 1.90
C ASN A 180 -15.00 -7.74 1.70
N PRO A 181 -15.12 -8.77 2.56
CA PRO A 181 -16.19 -9.74 2.42
C PRO A 181 -17.60 -9.13 2.53
N ALA A 182 -17.78 -8.03 3.28
CA ALA A 182 -19.08 -7.36 3.36
C ALA A 182 -19.44 -6.63 2.06
N VAL A 183 -18.46 -6.07 1.35
CA VAL A 183 -18.64 -5.48 0.02
C VAL A 183 -19.00 -6.61 -0.97
N ALA A 184 -18.22 -7.69 -0.98
CA ALA A 184 -18.45 -8.82 -1.86
C ALA A 184 -19.83 -9.45 -1.67
N LEU A 185 -20.25 -9.69 -0.42
CA LEU A 185 -21.57 -10.24 -0.08
C LEU A 185 -22.71 -9.34 -0.54
N ALA A 186 -22.58 -8.03 -0.30
CA ALA A 186 -23.60 -7.06 -0.63
C ALA A 186 -23.86 -6.98 -2.15
N ILE A 187 -22.80 -6.99 -2.94
CA ILE A 187 -22.88 -7.00 -4.41
C ILE A 187 -23.52 -8.30 -4.89
N ASP A 188 -23.04 -9.46 -4.42
CA ASP A 188 -23.53 -10.79 -4.85
C ASP A 188 -25.02 -11.00 -4.49
N ILE A 189 -25.46 -10.57 -3.29
CA ILE A 189 -26.88 -10.65 -2.89
C ILE A 189 -27.75 -9.68 -3.69
N SER A 190 -27.34 -8.42 -3.85
CA SER A 190 -28.16 -7.41 -4.54
C SER A 190 -28.33 -7.73 -6.03
N SER A 191 -27.33 -8.38 -6.63
CA SER A 191 -27.31 -8.77 -8.03
C SER A 191 -27.62 -10.25 -8.27
N TRP A 192 -28.24 -10.95 -7.31
CA TRP A 192 -28.48 -12.40 -7.36
C TRP A 192 -29.11 -12.90 -8.68
N ALA A 193 -29.96 -12.09 -9.32
CA ALA A 193 -30.60 -12.40 -10.60
C ALA A 193 -29.63 -12.37 -11.81
N GLN A 194 -28.50 -11.67 -11.68
CA GLN A 194 -27.40 -11.59 -12.66
C GLN A 194 -26.32 -12.68 -12.41
N GLY A 195 -26.39 -13.37 -11.27
CA GLY A 195 -25.49 -14.44 -10.83
C GLY A 195 -25.28 -14.39 -9.32
N PHE A 196 -24.92 -15.52 -8.72
CA PHE A 196 -24.68 -15.64 -7.28
C PHE A 196 -23.60 -16.66 -6.97
N GLY A 197 -22.83 -16.44 -5.90
CA GLY A 197 -21.91 -17.41 -5.30
C GLY A 197 -20.44 -16.99 -5.36
N TRP A 198 -20.12 -15.90 -6.06
CA TRP A 198 -18.75 -15.38 -6.09
C TRP A 198 -18.29 -14.89 -4.72
N PHE A 199 -19.20 -14.40 -3.88
CA PHE A 199 -18.89 -13.98 -2.52
C PHE A 199 -18.09 -15.04 -1.75
N PHE A 200 -18.45 -16.32 -1.85
CA PHE A 200 -17.76 -17.38 -1.10
C PHE A 200 -16.28 -17.47 -1.48
N VAL A 201 -15.94 -17.29 -2.75
CA VAL A 201 -14.57 -17.37 -3.24
C VAL A 201 -13.81 -16.10 -2.87
N TYR A 202 -14.41 -14.92 -3.06
CA TYR A 202 -13.81 -13.64 -2.65
C TYR A 202 -13.51 -13.64 -1.15
N ALA A 203 -14.50 -13.93 -0.32
CA ALA A 203 -14.35 -13.95 1.13
C ALA A 203 -13.27 -14.94 1.60
N ALA A 204 -13.16 -16.11 0.95
CA ALA A 204 -12.10 -17.07 1.28
C ALA A 204 -10.70 -16.49 1.04
N PHE A 205 -10.46 -15.89 -0.14
CA PHE A 205 -9.15 -15.32 -0.49
C PHE A 205 -8.84 -14.03 0.29
N GLU A 206 -9.84 -13.22 0.59
CA GLU A 206 -9.73 -12.04 1.46
C GLU A 206 -9.35 -12.46 2.89
N CYS A 207 -9.99 -13.51 3.44
CA CYS A 207 -9.62 -14.08 4.74
C CYS A 207 -8.22 -14.70 4.74
N MET A 208 -7.80 -15.33 3.65
CA MET A 208 -6.41 -15.80 3.48
C MET A 208 -5.43 -14.63 3.47
N GLY A 209 -5.75 -13.53 2.78
CA GLY A 209 -4.97 -12.30 2.80
C GLY A 209 -4.81 -11.72 4.21
N ALA A 210 -5.91 -11.69 4.97
CA ALA A 210 -5.91 -11.30 6.39
C ALA A 210 -4.99 -12.19 7.24
N ALA A 211 -5.06 -13.52 7.08
CA ALA A 211 -4.20 -14.46 7.81
C ALA A 211 -2.71 -14.28 7.46
N LEU A 212 -2.39 -14.08 6.18
CA LEU A 212 -1.02 -13.78 5.73
C LEU A 212 -0.50 -12.46 6.32
N ALA A 213 -1.37 -11.45 6.44
CA ALA A 213 -1.01 -10.16 7.03
C ALA A 213 -0.64 -10.30 8.51
N VAL A 214 -1.38 -11.11 9.27
CA VAL A 214 -1.06 -11.42 10.68
C VAL A 214 0.29 -12.13 10.80
N GLY A 215 0.54 -13.12 9.93
CA GLY A 215 1.84 -13.81 9.88
C GLY A 215 2.99 -12.86 9.58
N ALA A 216 2.85 -12.01 8.56
CA ALA A 216 3.86 -11.00 8.22
C ALA A 216 4.06 -10.00 9.36
N PHE A 217 2.99 -9.54 10.00
CA PHE A 217 3.02 -8.60 11.13
C PHE A 217 3.86 -9.16 12.27
N TRP A 218 3.64 -10.41 12.68
CA TRP A 218 4.45 -11.07 13.72
C TRP A 218 5.89 -11.35 13.31
N VAL A 219 6.17 -11.54 12.02
CA VAL A 219 7.54 -11.76 11.53
C VAL A 219 8.34 -10.46 11.57
N VAL A 220 7.74 -9.34 11.17
CA VAL A 220 8.43 -8.04 11.20
C VAL A 220 8.41 -7.40 12.60
N ARG A 221 7.43 -7.74 13.43
CA ARG A 221 7.29 -7.33 14.85
C ARG A 221 7.11 -8.52 15.80
N PRO A 222 8.19 -9.27 16.10
CA PRO A 222 8.12 -10.41 17.02
C PRO A 222 7.57 -10.06 18.41
N GLU A 223 7.82 -8.84 18.88
CA GLU A 223 7.34 -8.34 20.17
C GLU A 223 5.80 -8.30 20.28
N GLU A 224 5.12 -8.13 19.15
CA GLU A 224 3.65 -8.11 19.10
C GLU A 224 3.07 -9.51 19.29
N ARG A 225 3.82 -10.55 18.89
CA ARG A 225 3.45 -11.95 19.11
C ARG A 225 3.80 -12.41 20.53
N GLU A 226 4.98 -12.03 21.01
CA GLU A 226 5.51 -12.44 22.30
C GLU A 226 4.90 -11.67 23.47
N GLY A 227 4.24 -10.55 23.19
CA GLY A 227 3.64 -9.69 24.20
C GLY A 227 4.66 -8.82 24.94
N THR A 228 5.89 -8.70 24.43
CA THR A 228 6.98 -7.91 25.03
C THR A 228 6.88 -6.43 24.68
N ASP A 229 7.79 -5.62 25.23
CA ASP A 229 7.90 -4.19 24.95
C ASP A 229 8.50 -3.92 23.57
N SER A 230 8.10 -2.81 22.95
CA SER A 230 8.63 -2.43 21.63
C SER A 230 10.13 -2.14 21.69
N PRO A 231 10.95 -2.74 20.81
CA PRO A 231 12.38 -2.51 20.83
C PRO A 231 12.72 -1.10 20.34
N ALA A 232 13.85 -0.58 20.84
CA ALA A 232 14.44 0.66 20.35
C ALA A 232 14.83 0.53 18.88
N ASP A 233 15.48 -0.58 18.52
CA ASP A 233 15.86 -0.92 17.14
C ASP A 233 15.46 -2.36 16.78
N TYR A 234 15.05 -2.56 15.53
CA TYR A 234 14.62 -3.85 15.03
C TYR A 234 15.79 -4.70 14.51
N SER A 235 15.62 -6.03 14.57
CA SER A 235 16.61 -6.97 14.03
C SER A 235 16.82 -6.76 12.52
N LEU A 236 18.03 -7.06 12.03
CA LEU A 236 18.33 -7.03 10.60
C LEU A 236 17.34 -7.89 9.78
N ARG A 237 16.90 -9.02 10.33
CA ARG A 237 15.90 -9.87 9.69
C ARG A 237 14.58 -9.14 9.48
N SER A 238 14.03 -8.51 10.52
CA SER A 238 12.79 -7.73 10.45
C SER A 238 12.92 -6.61 9.42
N LYS A 239 14.05 -5.90 9.44
CA LYS A 239 14.40 -4.83 8.50
C LYS A 239 14.39 -5.30 7.04
N LEU A 240 15.09 -6.40 6.73
CA LEU A 240 15.17 -6.94 5.38
C LEU A 240 13.82 -7.46 4.88
N ILE A 241 13.02 -8.08 5.75
CA ILE A 241 11.68 -8.55 5.38
C ILE A 241 10.73 -7.36 5.13
N ALA A 242 10.81 -6.32 5.96
CA ALA A 242 10.06 -5.08 5.73
C ALA A 242 10.42 -4.45 4.38
N GLU A 243 11.70 -4.26 4.07
CA GLU A 243 12.18 -3.78 2.77
C GLU A 243 11.63 -4.64 1.61
N GLY A 244 11.67 -5.97 1.76
CA GLY A 244 11.14 -6.90 0.78
C GLY A 244 9.63 -6.75 0.55
N ILE A 245 8.81 -6.68 1.61
CA ILE A 245 7.35 -6.55 1.51
C ILE A 245 6.98 -5.23 0.83
N GLY A 246 7.58 -4.12 1.26
CA GLY A 246 7.29 -2.80 0.69
C GLY A 246 7.67 -2.69 -0.78
N THR A 247 8.86 -3.15 -1.16
CA THR A 247 9.28 -3.16 -2.57
C THR A 247 8.44 -4.10 -3.43
N PHE A 248 8.09 -5.29 -2.93
CA PHE A 248 7.21 -6.23 -3.64
C PHE A 248 5.87 -5.58 -3.99
N MET A 249 5.19 -4.99 -2.98
CA MET A 249 3.89 -4.35 -3.18
C MET A 249 3.99 -3.16 -4.12
N LEU A 250 5.06 -2.37 -4.03
CA LEU A 250 5.30 -1.22 -4.90
C LEU A 250 5.43 -1.64 -6.38
N VAL A 251 6.28 -2.63 -6.68
CA VAL A 251 6.51 -3.06 -8.07
C VAL A 251 5.29 -3.79 -8.64
N LEU A 252 4.61 -4.61 -7.83
CA LEU A 252 3.34 -5.23 -8.20
C LEU A 252 2.29 -4.16 -8.58
N THR A 253 2.12 -3.15 -7.72
CA THR A 253 1.15 -2.06 -7.95
C THR A 253 1.51 -1.26 -9.20
N ALA A 254 2.79 -0.96 -9.42
CA ALA A 254 3.25 -0.25 -10.60
C ALA A 254 2.97 -1.02 -11.89
N GLY A 255 3.33 -2.31 -11.94
CA GLY A 255 3.11 -3.11 -13.13
C GLY A 255 1.65 -3.36 -13.47
N LEU A 256 0.81 -3.59 -12.45
CA LEU A 256 -0.63 -3.70 -12.65
C LEU A 256 -1.21 -2.40 -13.20
N ASN A 257 -0.91 -1.24 -12.59
CA ASN A 257 -1.43 0.05 -13.08
C ASN A 257 -1.05 0.34 -14.54
N VAL A 258 0.16 -0.01 -14.96
CA VAL A 258 0.61 0.18 -16.35
C VAL A 258 -0.16 -0.75 -17.29
N LEU A 259 -0.25 -2.04 -16.97
CA LEU A 259 -0.86 -3.03 -17.84
C LEU A 259 -2.39 -3.00 -17.86
N THR A 260 -3.02 -2.47 -16.82
CA THR A 260 -4.46 -2.19 -16.80
C THR A 260 -4.82 -0.81 -17.37
N GLU A 261 -3.82 -0.06 -17.84
CA GLU A 261 -3.97 1.29 -18.41
C GLU A 261 -4.71 2.28 -17.49
N SER A 262 -4.45 2.16 -16.18
CA SER A 262 -5.08 2.97 -15.14
C SER A 262 -4.90 4.48 -15.38
N LYS A 263 -6.01 5.22 -15.32
CA LYS A 263 -6.01 6.68 -15.48
C LYS A 263 -5.42 7.43 -14.29
N ALA A 264 -5.24 6.75 -13.15
CA ALA A 264 -4.67 7.30 -11.93
C ALA A 264 -3.37 6.58 -11.52
N ALA A 265 -2.65 5.99 -12.47
CA ALA A 265 -1.47 5.16 -12.23
C ALA A 265 -0.45 5.79 -11.26
N ALA A 266 -0.03 7.04 -11.53
CA ALA A 266 0.94 7.74 -10.69
C ALA A 266 0.46 7.88 -9.23
N PHE A 267 -0.81 8.24 -9.04
CA PHE A 267 -1.39 8.41 -7.71
C PHE A 267 -1.59 7.07 -6.98
N SER A 268 -1.95 6.01 -7.69
CA SER A 268 -2.04 4.65 -7.16
C SER A 268 -0.71 4.11 -6.67
N ILE A 269 0.35 4.31 -7.45
CA ILE A 269 1.71 3.85 -7.11
C ILE A 269 2.24 4.63 -5.91
N ALA A 270 2.03 5.95 -5.91
CA ALA A 270 2.33 6.81 -4.77
C ALA A 270 1.58 6.40 -3.50
N ALA A 271 0.29 6.07 -3.60
CA ALA A 271 -0.51 5.59 -2.49
C ALA A 271 0.06 4.29 -1.91
N CYS A 272 0.45 3.32 -2.76
CA CYS A 272 1.10 2.09 -2.29
C CYS A 272 2.41 2.39 -1.54
N LEU A 273 3.28 3.25 -2.09
CA LEU A 273 4.53 3.63 -1.42
C LEU A 273 4.27 4.27 -0.06
N MET A 274 3.39 5.26 -0.01
CA MET A 274 3.01 5.98 1.21
C MET A 274 2.52 5.01 2.29
N VAL A 275 1.61 4.11 1.93
CA VAL A 275 1.00 3.15 2.84
C VAL A 275 2.05 2.18 3.41
N MET A 276 2.95 1.68 2.57
CA MET A 276 4.04 0.81 3.03
C MET A 276 5.03 1.54 3.94
N ILE A 277 5.31 2.82 3.69
CA ILE A 277 6.12 3.64 4.60
C ILE A 277 5.41 3.79 5.95
N TYR A 278 4.11 4.08 5.97
CA TYR A 278 3.37 4.17 7.22
C TYR A 278 3.30 2.83 7.98
N ALA A 279 3.18 1.71 7.29
CA ALA A 279 3.05 0.41 7.91
C ALA A 279 4.38 -0.08 8.52
N ILE A 280 5.51 0.08 7.83
CA ILE A 280 6.76 -0.60 8.19
C ILE A 280 8.01 0.28 8.08
N GLY A 281 7.86 1.58 7.84
CA GLY A 281 8.96 2.53 7.81
C GLY A 281 9.68 2.68 9.15
N ASP A 282 8.98 2.54 10.28
CA ASP A 282 9.59 2.55 11.61
C ASP A 282 10.41 1.28 11.92
N ILE A 283 10.29 0.24 11.09
CA ILE A 283 11.05 -1.00 11.20
C ILE A 283 12.38 -0.87 10.45
N SER A 284 12.35 -0.52 9.17
CA SER A 284 13.53 -0.53 8.29
C SER A 284 14.05 0.84 7.87
N GLY A 285 13.29 1.92 8.09
CA GLY A 285 13.46 3.21 7.44
C GLY A 285 12.62 3.36 6.17
N GLY A 286 12.01 2.28 5.68
CA GLY A 286 11.10 2.28 4.52
C GLY A 286 11.77 2.75 3.22
N HIS A 287 12.98 2.26 2.92
CA HIS A 287 13.75 2.74 1.77
C HIS A 287 13.07 2.32 0.46
N PHE A 288 12.72 1.03 0.34
CA PHE A 288 12.06 0.36 -0.78
C PHE A 288 12.65 0.64 -2.18
N ASN A 289 13.85 1.22 -2.22
CA ASN A 289 14.44 1.85 -3.37
C ASN A 289 15.97 1.89 -3.19
N PRO A 290 16.75 1.26 -4.09
CA PRO A 290 18.20 1.30 -4.00
C PRO A 290 18.79 2.71 -4.10
N ALA A 291 18.19 3.63 -4.87
CA ALA A 291 18.64 5.02 -4.95
C ALA A 291 18.45 5.77 -3.62
N VAL A 292 17.35 5.50 -2.89
CA VAL A 292 17.14 6.02 -1.53
C VAL A 292 18.17 5.45 -0.57
N THR A 293 18.43 4.14 -0.64
CA THR A 293 19.45 3.47 0.19
C THR A 293 20.85 4.04 -0.06
N ILE A 294 21.21 4.28 -1.32
CA ILE A 294 22.45 4.95 -1.71
C ILE A 294 22.49 6.37 -1.15
N ALA A 295 21.42 7.15 -1.30
CA ALA A 295 21.37 8.53 -0.83
C ALA A 295 21.58 8.62 0.70
N ILE A 296 20.88 7.78 1.48
CA ILE A 296 21.01 7.73 2.94
C ILE A 296 22.43 7.33 3.34
N ARG A 297 22.99 6.28 2.72
CA ARG A 297 24.35 5.83 3.00
C ARG A 297 25.39 6.91 2.66
N SER A 298 25.21 7.60 1.54
CA SER A 298 26.12 8.64 1.03
C SER A 298 25.90 10.01 1.68
N SER A 299 24.91 10.17 2.55
CA SER A 299 24.66 11.43 3.27
C SER A 299 25.70 11.77 4.33
N GLY A 300 26.69 10.90 4.56
CA GLY A 300 27.83 11.14 5.46
C GLY A 300 27.53 11.00 6.96
N ARG A 301 26.28 10.65 7.34
CA ARG A 301 25.82 10.60 8.75
C ARG A 301 25.77 9.20 9.38
N ASN A 302 26.29 8.18 8.68
CA ASN A 302 26.34 6.78 9.15
C ASN A 302 25.01 6.21 9.69
N ILE A 303 23.86 6.67 9.15
CA ILE A 303 22.52 6.19 9.52
C ILE A 303 22.37 4.68 9.23
N ILE A 304 23.00 4.21 8.16
CA ILE A 304 23.04 2.81 7.76
C ILE A 304 24.48 2.46 7.38
N ASP A 305 24.97 1.32 7.85
CA ASP A 305 26.30 0.83 7.48
C ASP A 305 26.30 0.27 6.04
N THR A 306 27.48 0.20 5.42
CA THR A 306 27.63 -0.24 4.02
C THR A 306 27.13 -1.67 3.77
N LYS A 307 27.29 -2.58 4.74
CA LYS A 307 26.85 -3.97 4.58
C LYS A 307 25.33 -4.04 4.62
N THR A 308 24.69 -3.40 5.59
CA THR A 308 23.22 -3.35 5.68
C THR A 308 22.62 -2.64 4.46
N ALA A 309 23.22 -1.55 3.99
CA ALA A 309 22.82 -0.89 2.75
C ALA A 309 22.90 -1.84 1.53
N GLY A 310 23.98 -2.61 1.41
CA GLY A 310 24.12 -3.63 0.36
C GLY A 310 23.04 -4.73 0.43
N LEU A 311 22.71 -5.19 1.64
CA LEU A 311 21.66 -6.18 1.85
C LEU A 311 20.26 -5.63 1.54
N TYR A 312 19.99 -4.37 1.91
CA TYR A 312 18.76 -3.66 1.55
C TYR A 312 18.58 -3.61 0.04
N MET A 313 19.61 -3.17 -0.69
CA MET A 313 19.56 -3.13 -2.16
C MET A 313 19.35 -4.53 -2.76
N GLY A 314 20.01 -5.56 -2.22
CA GLY A 314 19.83 -6.94 -2.65
C GLY A 314 18.40 -7.45 -2.48
N VAL A 315 17.79 -7.22 -1.30
CA VAL A 315 16.41 -7.65 -1.04
C VAL A 315 15.39 -6.84 -1.83
N GLN A 316 15.62 -5.54 -2.02
CA GLN A 316 14.79 -4.67 -2.85
C GLN A 316 14.78 -5.14 -4.31
N LEU A 317 15.95 -5.47 -4.89
CA LEU A 317 16.02 -6.00 -6.26
C LEU A 317 15.32 -7.36 -6.41
N ALA A 318 15.49 -8.26 -5.43
CA ALA A 318 14.83 -9.56 -5.43
C ALA A 318 13.31 -9.44 -5.29
N ALA A 319 12.84 -8.58 -4.38
CA ALA A 319 11.42 -8.28 -4.19
C ALA A 319 10.81 -7.57 -5.39
N GLY A 320 11.57 -6.67 -6.04
CA GLY A 320 11.15 -6.00 -7.25
C GLY A 320 10.96 -6.98 -8.41
N LEU A 321 11.88 -7.93 -8.59
CA LEU A 321 11.69 -9.02 -9.55
C LEU A 321 10.49 -9.90 -9.19
N ALA A 322 10.32 -10.26 -7.92
CA ALA A 322 9.17 -11.05 -7.49
C ALA A 322 7.84 -10.34 -7.78
N GLY A 323 7.72 -9.05 -7.42
CA GLY A 323 6.54 -8.24 -7.74
C GLY A 323 6.31 -8.12 -9.24
N ALA A 324 7.39 -8.04 -10.03
CA ALA A 324 7.31 -7.97 -11.48
C ALA A 324 6.79 -9.26 -12.13
N LEU A 325 7.28 -10.40 -11.65
CA LEU A 325 6.81 -11.71 -12.08
C LEU A 325 5.37 -11.97 -11.62
N THR A 326 4.97 -11.46 -10.46
CA THR A 326 3.59 -11.57 -9.98
C THR A 326 2.62 -10.78 -10.86
N TYR A 327 2.90 -9.51 -11.19
CA TYR A 327 2.02 -8.80 -12.13
C TYR A 327 2.02 -9.48 -13.50
N ALA A 328 3.17 -9.97 -13.97
CA ALA A 328 3.26 -10.64 -15.27
C ALA A 328 2.39 -11.91 -15.29
N ALA A 329 2.41 -12.69 -14.21
CA ALA A 329 1.54 -13.86 -14.05
C ALA A 329 0.06 -13.46 -14.09
N VAL A 330 -0.35 -12.46 -13.29
CA VAL A 330 -1.73 -11.93 -13.29
C VAL A 330 -2.15 -11.49 -14.70
N MET A 331 -1.23 -10.89 -15.46
CA MET A 331 -1.47 -10.41 -16.82
C MET A 331 -1.23 -11.48 -17.91
N GLY A 332 -1.20 -12.76 -17.56
CA GLY A 332 -1.11 -13.86 -18.52
C GLY A 332 0.24 -13.97 -19.23
N GLY A 333 1.33 -13.61 -18.56
CA GLY A 333 2.69 -13.56 -19.10
C GLY A 333 3.02 -12.26 -19.84
N VAL A 334 2.10 -11.29 -19.85
CA VAL A 334 2.33 -9.99 -20.50
C VAL A 334 3.22 -9.10 -19.62
N THR A 335 4.19 -8.47 -20.26
CA THR A 335 5.11 -7.49 -19.66
C THR A 335 5.24 -6.28 -20.58
N PHE A 336 5.79 -5.18 -20.07
CA PHE A 336 5.99 -3.95 -20.82
C PHE A 336 7.47 -3.52 -20.78
N PRO A 337 7.98 -2.87 -21.83
CA PRO A 337 9.33 -2.35 -21.84
C PRO A 337 9.43 -1.04 -21.07
N ILE A 338 10.52 -0.84 -20.35
CA ILE A 338 10.94 0.52 -19.94
C ILE A 338 11.71 1.18 -21.10
N GLY A 339 11.68 2.51 -21.17
CA GLY A 339 12.39 3.26 -22.21
C GLY A 339 11.69 4.56 -22.60
N PRO A 340 12.16 5.22 -23.66
CA PRO A 340 11.58 6.48 -24.10
C PRO A 340 10.13 6.34 -24.52
N GLY A 341 9.28 7.21 -23.98
CA GLY A 341 7.91 7.38 -24.42
C GLY A 341 7.83 8.01 -25.81
N ARG A 342 6.62 8.06 -26.36
CA ARG A 342 6.38 8.53 -27.74
C ARG A 342 6.86 9.97 -27.91
N GLY A 343 7.78 10.19 -28.85
CA GLY A 343 8.34 11.52 -29.15
C GLY A 343 9.56 11.91 -28.31
N PHE A 344 10.02 11.03 -27.41
CA PHE A 344 11.21 11.27 -26.58
C PHE A 344 12.35 10.32 -26.94
N GLY A 345 13.57 10.78 -26.70
CA GLY A 345 14.80 9.97 -26.78
C GLY A 345 15.43 9.74 -25.42
N TRP A 346 16.51 8.97 -25.39
CA TRP A 346 17.27 8.69 -24.17
C TRP A 346 17.72 9.92 -23.38
N PRO A 347 18.12 11.05 -23.98
CA PRO A 347 18.44 12.26 -23.21
C PRO A 347 17.25 12.78 -22.37
N GLY A 348 16.03 12.69 -22.91
CA GLY A 348 14.80 13.09 -22.20
C GLY A 348 14.51 12.14 -21.05
N VAL A 349 14.62 10.84 -21.28
CA VAL A 349 14.48 9.79 -20.25
C VAL A 349 15.50 9.98 -19.13
N SER A 350 16.78 10.11 -19.48
CA SER A 350 17.86 10.25 -18.50
C SER A 350 17.68 11.51 -17.66
N SER A 351 17.29 12.63 -18.28
CA SER A 351 17.02 13.88 -17.55
C SER A 351 15.84 13.73 -16.59
N ALA A 352 14.76 13.11 -17.05
CA ALA A 352 13.55 12.91 -16.28
C ALA A 352 13.78 12.03 -15.04
N GLU A 353 14.33 10.82 -15.25
CA GLU A 353 14.61 9.87 -14.17
C GLU A 353 15.66 10.41 -13.20
N PHE A 354 16.69 11.12 -13.69
CA PHE A 354 17.69 11.76 -12.83
C PHE A 354 17.05 12.79 -11.90
N VAL A 355 16.30 13.74 -12.46
CA VAL A 355 15.72 14.87 -11.70
C VAL A 355 14.70 14.39 -10.69
N TYR A 356 13.77 13.51 -11.07
CA TYR A 356 12.71 13.10 -10.16
C TYR A 356 13.15 12.04 -9.15
N THR A 357 14.20 11.24 -9.45
CA THR A 357 14.85 10.43 -8.42
C THR A 357 15.61 11.30 -7.44
N PHE A 358 16.31 12.34 -7.92
CA PHE A 358 16.90 13.36 -7.06
C PHE A 358 15.84 13.99 -6.14
N VAL A 359 14.71 14.44 -6.66
CA VAL A 359 13.62 15.03 -5.85
C VAL A 359 13.14 14.06 -4.78
N LEU A 360 12.81 12.82 -5.16
CA LEU A 360 12.35 11.79 -4.23
C LEU A 360 13.38 11.54 -3.11
N THR A 361 14.63 11.27 -3.48
CA THR A 361 15.70 10.92 -2.53
C THR A 361 16.13 12.10 -1.66
N PHE A 362 16.16 13.31 -2.20
CA PHE A 362 16.45 14.54 -1.45
C PHE A 362 15.37 14.79 -0.40
N VAL A 363 14.10 14.69 -0.79
CA VAL A 363 12.98 14.84 0.15
C VAL A 363 13.01 13.76 1.24
N VAL A 364 13.32 12.49 0.90
CA VAL A 364 13.50 11.43 1.90
C VAL A 364 14.56 11.83 2.93
N LEU A 365 15.72 12.36 2.50
CA LEU A 365 16.75 12.83 3.42
C LEU A 365 16.19 13.94 4.34
N CYS A 366 15.51 14.94 3.77
CA CYS A 366 14.97 16.08 4.52
C CYS A 366 13.87 15.73 5.52
N VAL A 367 13.02 14.73 5.25
CA VAL A 367 11.82 14.46 6.07
C VAL A 367 11.87 13.18 6.88
N ALA A 368 12.73 12.23 6.51
CA ALA A 368 12.84 10.94 7.21
C ALA A 368 14.12 10.77 8.02
N THR A 369 15.14 11.60 7.78
CA THR A 369 16.49 11.34 8.34
C THR A 369 17.07 12.48 9.17
N VAL A 370 16.42 13.64 9.21
CA VAL A 370 16.83 14.76 10.08
C VAL A 370 16.49 14.45 11.53
N GLN A 371 17.26 15.00 12.48
CA GLN A 371 17.05 14.71 13.90
C GLN A 371 15.74 15.28 14.45
N VAL A 372 15.36 16.47 13.98
CA VAL A 372 14.14 17.17 14.39
C VAL A 372 13.33 17.54 13.16
N ALA A 373 12.51 16.60 12.69
CA ALA A 373 11.54 16.88 11.64
C ALA A 373 10.38 17.75 12.19
N PRO A 374 9.93 18.81 11.49
CA PRO A 374 8.81 19.62 11.93
C PRO A 374 7.46 18.88 11.99
N ALA A 375 7.27 17.88 11.13
CA ALA A 375 6.04 17.09 11.02
C ALA A 375 6.38 15.62 10.66
N PRO A 376 7.00 14.85 11.58
CA PRO A 376 7.44 13.47 11.33
C PRO A 376 6.28 12.52 10.96
N GLU A 377 5.07 12.83 11.41
CA GLU A 377 3.86 12.08 11.07
C GLU A 377 3.43 12.23 9.59
N LEU A 378 3.90 13.27 8.89
CA LEU A 378 3.65 13.49 7.46
C LEU A 378 4.69 12.84 6.54
N THR A 379 5.76 12.26 7.07
CA THR A 379 6.89 11.72 6.30
C THR A 379 6.44 10.77 5.18
N GLY A 380 5.58 9.79 5.48
CA GLY A 380 5.05 8.87 4.48
C GLY A 380 4.26 9.58 3.37
N PHE A 381 3.37 10.50 3.74
CA PHE A 381 2.58 11.28 2.79
C PHE A 381 3.45 12.15 1.88
N ILE A 382 4.43 12.86 2.44
CA ILE A 382 5.35 13.72 1.69
C ILE A 382 6.15 12.90 0.67
N ILE A 383 6.70 11.75 1.08
CA ILE A 383 7.46 10.86 0.19
C ILE A 383 6.56 10.28 -0.92
N GLY A 384 5.34 9.86 -0.60
CA GLY A 384 4.36 9.42 -1.60
C GLY A 384 4.02 10.52 -2.61
N MET A 385 3.84 11.75 -2.16
CA MET A 385 3.55 12.88 -3.04
C MET A 385 4.70 13.18 -4.02
N CYS A 386 5.97 12.94 -3.67
CA CYS A 386 7.08 13.02 -4.62
C CYS A 386 6.88 12.08 -5.83
N VAL A 387 6.40 10.85 -5.60
CA VAL A 387 6.07 9.90 -6.67
C VAL A 387 4.86 10.35 -7.49
N THR A 388 3.86 10.99 -6.86
CA THR A 388 2.74 11.60 -7.60
C THR A 388 3.24 12.70 -8.54
N VAL A 389 4.07 13.61 -8.04
CA VAL A 389 4.64 14.70 -8.84
C VAL A 389 5.46 14.14 -10.01
N GLY A 390 6.40 13.22 -9.73
CA GLY A 390 7.24 12.63 -10.78
C GLY A 390 6.43 11.83 -11.79
N GLY A 391 5.56 10.91 -11.34
CA GLY A 391 4.74 10.08 -12.21
C GLY A 391 3.83 10.89 -13.14
N LEU A 392 3.21 11.98 -12.64
CA LEU A 392 2.39 12.86 -13.48
C LEU A 392 3.22 13.74 -14.41
N ALA A 393 4.39 14.21 -13.98
CA ALA A 393 5.23 15.10 -14.78
C ALA A 393 5.97 14.38 -15.91
N ILE A 394 6.47 13.17 -15.67
CA ILE A 394 7.38 12.47 -16.60
C ILE A 394 6.91 11.07 -17.01
N GLY A 395 5.73 10.62 -16.58
CA GLY A 395 5.20 9.30 -16.94
C GLY A 395 5.13 9.06 -18.45
N THR A 396 4.81 10.09 -19.26
CA THR A 396 4.79 9.98 -20.73
C THR A 396 6.18 10.08 -21.38
N VAL A 397 7.20 10.49 -20.63
CA VAL A 397 8.59 10.66 -21.09
C VAL A 397 9.41 9.39 -20.87
N SER A 398 9.40 8.86 -19.64
CA SER A 398 10.21 7.71 -19.22
C SER A 398 9.41 6.57 -18.57
N GLY A 399 8.12 6.79 -18.31
CA GLY A 399 7.33 5.89 -17.45
C GLY A 399 7.43 6.22 -15.96
N GLY A 400 8.34 7.11 -15.54
CA GLY A 400 8.46 7.58 -14.16
C GLY A 400 8.80 6.48 -13.16
N SER A 401 9.89 5.73 -13.41
CA SER A 401 10.32 4.62 -12.55
C SER A 401 10.80 5.10 -11.18
N LEU A 402 11.73 6.07 -11.16
CA LEU A 402 12.28 6.74 -9.97
C LEU A 402 12.90 5.79 -8.94
N ASN A 403 13.18 4.54 -9.32
CA ASN A 403 13.50 3.45 -8.41
C ASN A 403 14.22 2.29 -9.14
N PRO A 404 15.50 2.04 -8.82
CA PRO A 404 16.26 0.95 -9.43
C PRO A 404 15.65 -0.43 -9.23
N ALA A 405 14.89 -0.69 -8.16
CA ALA A 405 14.21 -1.97 -7.95
C ALA A 405 12.98 -2.14 -8.86
N VAL A 406 12.25 -1.05 -9.14
CA VAL A 406 11.15 -1.03 -10.12
C VAL A 406 11.73 -1.26 -11.53
N SER A 407 12.74 -0.47 -11.91
CA SER A 407 13.42 -0.58 -13.20
C SER A 407 14.03 -1.95 -13.44
N PHE A 408 14.73 -2.50 -12.44
CA PHE A 408 15.32 -3.83 -12.51
C PHE A 408 14.25 -4.92 -12.65
N GLY A 409 13.22 -4.88 -11.80
CA GLY A 409 12.14 -5.87 -11.81
C GLY A 409 11.45 -5.94 -13.18
N ILE A 410 11.03 -4.79 -13.72
CA ILE A 410 10.38 -4.72 -15.03
C ILE A 410 11.31 -5.20 -16.14
N ALA A 411 12.57 -4.74 -16.16
CA ALA A 411 13.52 -5.08 -17.23
C ALA A 411 13.88 -6.58 -17.24
N VAL A 412 14.09 -7.19 -16.07
CA VAL A 412 14.41 -8.61 -15.96
C VAL A 412 13.19 -9.48 -16.27
N ALA A 413 12.00 -9.14 -15.73
CA ALA A 413 10.77 -9.83 -16.11
C ALA A 413 10.56 -9.75 -17.62
N ARG A 414 10.72 -8.57 -18.22
CA ARG A 414 10.59 -8.39 -19.67
C ARG A 414 11.61 -9.22 -20.45
N ALA A 415 12.85 -9.36 -19.97
CA ALA A 415 13.86 -10.21 -20.59
C ALA A 415 13.49 -11.70 -20.57
N LEU A 416 12.88 -12.18 -19.47
CA LEU A 416 12.36 -13.55 -19.38
C LEU A 416 11.23 -13.84 -20.38
N PHE A 417 10.51 -12.80 -20.81
CA PHE A 417 9.45 -12.87 -21.83
C PHE A 417 9.89 -12.28 -23.20
N GLY A 418 11.18 -12.38 -23.53
CA GLY A 418 11.71 -12.10 -24.87
C GLY A 418 12.17 -10.65 -25.14
N GLY A 419 12.31 -9.83 -24.10
CA GLY A 419 12.88 -8.48 -24.19
C GLY A 419 14.35 -8.40 -23.80
N THR A 420 14.80 -7.21 -23.38
CA THR A 420 16.22 -6.96 -23.03
C THR A 420 16.35 -6.28 -21.68
N VAL A 421 17.45 -6.57 -20.98
CA VAL A 421 17.71 -6.02 -19.63
C VAL A 421 18.44 -4.68 -19.64
N TYR A 422 19.18 -4.35 -20.71
CA TYR A 422 20.11 -3.21 -20.73
C TYR A 422 19.42 -1.86 -20.46
N ARG A 423 18.14 -1.71 -20.85
CA ARG A 423 17.35 -0.51 -20.58
C ARG A 423 17.15 -0.30 -19.08
N GLY A 424 16.88 -1.38 -18.34
CA GLY A 424 16.85 -1.40 -16.86
C GLY A 424 18.13 -0.88 -16.26
N LEU A 425 19.27 -1.36 -16.77
CA LEU A 425 20.59 -0.96 -16.26
C LEU A 425 20.86 0.54 -16.47
N ILE A 426 20.42 1.12 -17.59
CA ILE A 426 20.53 2.57 -17.83
C ILE A 426 19.75 3.34 -16.77
N TYR A 427 18.50 2.95 -16.51
CA TYR A 427 17.68 3.60 -15.49
C TYR A 427 18.33 3.50 -14.12
N MET A 428 18.76 2.31 -13.70
CA MET A 428 19.39 2.10 -12.39
C MET A 428 20.59 3.01 -12.16
N VAL A 429 21.45 3.20 -13.18
CA VAL A 429 22.60 4.10 -13.10
C VAL A 429 22.16 5.55 -12.96
N ILE A 430 21.22 5.99 -13.79
CA ILE A 430 20.72 7.37 -13.78
C ILE A 430 20.01 7.71 -12.46
N GLU A 431 19.15 6.81 -11.98
CA GLU A 431 18.43 6.94 -10.71
C GLU A 431 19.43 6.98 -9.52
N ALA A 432 20.45 6.12 -9.52
CA ALA A 432 21.50 6.13 -8.51
C ALA A 432 22.30 7.45 -8.52
N LEU A 433 22.59 8.02 -9.69
CA LEU A 433 23.23 9.33 -9.81
C LEU A 433 22.35 10.45 -9.24
N GLY A 434 21.03 10.38 -9.45
CA GLY A 434 20.07 11.30 -8.81
C GLY A 434 20.12 11.21 -7.28
N GLY A 435 20.18 9.99 -6.73
CA GLY A 435 20.35 9.74 -5.30
C GLY A 435 21.67 10.27 -4.72
N LEU A 436 22.78 10.14 -5.47
CA LEU A 436 24.08 10.68 -5.07
C LEU A 436 24.08 12.21 -5.05
N LEU A 437 23.47 12.85 -6.06
CA LEU A 437 23.31 14.31 -6.07
C LEU A 437 22.46 14.77 -4.89
N ALA A 438 21.39 14.06 -4.55
CA ALA A 438 20.56 14.36 -3.39
C ALA A 438 21.37 14.33 -2.08
N ALA A 439 22.18 13.28 -1.89
CA ALA A 439 23.07 13.18 -0.73
C ALA A 439 24.08 14.34 -0.66
N PHE A 440 24.68 14.72 -1.79
CA PHE A 440 25.61 15.84 -1.86
C PHE A 440 24.94 17.18 -1.50
N LEU A 441 23.80 17.48 -2.13
CA LEU A 441 23.09 18.74 -1.87
C LEU A 441 22.50 18.79 -0.46
N PHE A 442 22.05 17.66 0.10
CA PHE A 442 21.58 17.61 1.48
C PHE A 442 22.67 18.06 2.46
N GLN A 443 23.92 17.60 2.28
CA GLN A 443 25.05 18.02 3.14
C GLN A 443 25.30 19.53 3.08
N THR A 444 25.02 20.17 1.94
CA THR A 444 25.19 21.63 1.78
C THR A 444 24.04 22.44 2.37
N VAL A 445 22.81 21.91 2.33
CA VAL A 445 21.60 22.60 2.80
C VAL A 445 21.41 22.42 4.30
N TYR A 446 21.86 21.28 4.86
CA TYR A 446 21.75 20.92 6.27
C TYR A 446 23.13 20.69 6.91
N PRO A 447 24.03 21.68 6.95
CA PRO A 447 25.35 21.53 7.55
C PRO A 447 25.28 21.20 9.05
N GLU A 448 24.24 21.64 9.75
CA GLU A 448 24.00 21.33 11.16
C GLU A 448 23.78 19.83 11.40
N GLU A 449 23.11 19.13 10.48
CA GLU A 449 22.90 17.68 10.56
C GLU A 449 24.20 16.89 10.38
N MET A 450 25.20 17.49 9.74
CA MET A 450 26.54 16.90 9.59
C MET A 450 27.35 17.03 10.87
N ALA A 451 27.25 18.17 11.55
CA ALA A 451 27.99 18.46 12.78
C ALA A 451 27.58 17.57 13.97
N VAL A 452 26.35 17.02 13.97
CA VAL A 452 25.91 16.11 15.02
C VAL A 452 26.45 14.68 14.83
N GLY A 453 26.81 14.29 13.61
CA GLY A 453 27.40 12.97 13.32
C GLY A 453 28.88 12.82 13.70
N GLU A 454 29.54 13.92 14.09
CA GLU A 454 30.95 13.95 14.52
C GLU A 454 31.14 13.86 16.06
N LYS A 455 30.04 13.76 16.82
CA LYS A 455 30.05 13.48 18.27
C LYS A 455 29.65 12.03 18.53
#